data_AF-A0A1H6D5M5-F1
#
_entry.id   AF-A0A1H6D5M5-F1
#
_cell.length_a   1.000
_cell.length_b   1.000
_cell.length_c   1.000
_cell.angle_alpha   90.00
_cell.angle_beta   90.00
_cell.angle_gamma   90.00
#
_symmetry.space_group_name_H-M   'P 1'
#
loop_
_entity.id
_entity.type
_entity.pdbx_description
1 polymer ?
#
loop_
_entity_poly.entity_id
_entity_poly.type
_entity_poly.pdbx_seq_one_letter_code
_entity_poly.pdbx_strand_id
1 'polypeptide(L)'
;MTRDRARLSTGTRSPLKAMLRRLGLRGRTPEKDIADLDAGQTFKVMSLSKSITGGRLTPGGRTGKVVTSRSGTLYLTAGRPPAWEERTAPKRRVELAGPLELRGEGEPVPPLRRWRRYELVAAGTTHDLILPVEDVALVRHALSTVAAEPAAR
;
A
#
# COMPACT_ATOMS: atom_id res chain seq x y z
N MET A 1 -25.43 -10.64 8.04
CA MET A 1 -23.97 -10.77 8.28
C MET A 1 -23.25 -10.91 6.95
N THR A 2 -23.00 -9.79 6.27
CA THR A 2 -22.32 -9.79 4.97
C THR A 2 -20.83 -9.81 5.24
N ARG A 3 -20.16 -10.92 4.92
CA ARG A 3 -18.69 -11.00 4.95
C ARG A 3 -18.15 -10.02 3.92
N ASP A 4 -17.76 -8.84 4.37
CA ASP A 4 -17.03 -7.87 3.57
C ASP A 4 -15.71 -8.50 3.15
N ARG A 5 -15.69 -9.03 1.93
CA ARG A 5 -14.68 -9.99 1.45
C ARG A 5 -13.50 -9.22 0.86
N ALA A 6 -12.89 -8.36 1.67
CA ALA A 6 -11.75 -7.55 1.28
C ALA A 6 -10.63 -8.46 0.71
N ARG A 7 -10.25 -8.24 -0.55
CA ARG A 7 -9.36 -9.11 -1.33
C ARG A 7 -7.90 -8.68 -1.18
N LEU A 8 -6.99 -9.64 -1.06
CA LEU A 8 -5.54 -9.40 -1.06
C LEU A 8 -5.05 -9.00 -2.45
N SER A 9 -4.23 -7.95 -2.52
CA SER A 9 -3.59 -7.44 -3.74
C SER A 9 -2.65 -8.45 -4.37
N THR A 10 -2.40 -8.27 -5.67
CA THR A 10 -1.61 -9.18 -6.49
C THR A 10 -0.21 -9.40 -5.95
N GLY A 11 0.48 -8.38 -5.43
CA GLY A 11 1.83 -8.53 -4.89
C GLY A 11 1.94 -9.11 -3.49
N THR A 12 0.81 -9.21 -2.79
CA THR A 12 0.76 -9.77 -1.43
C THR A 12 0.60 -11.30 -1.42
N ARG A 13 0.26 -11.93 -2.55
CA ARG A 13 -0.03 -13.37 -2.67
C ARG A 13 1.10 -14.16 -3.36
N SER A 14 2.09 -14.58 -2.55
CA SER A 14 2.86 -15.84 -2.59
C SER A 14 3.64 -16.26 -3.87
N PRO A 15 4.84 -16.88 -3.73
CA PRO A 15 5.63 -17.50 -4.81
C PRO A 15 4.87 -18.50 -5.69
N LEU A 16 3.79 -19.11 -5.18
CA LEU A 16 2.90 -20.00 -5.96
C LEU A 16 2.29 -19.28 -7.18
N LYS A 17 2.02 -17.96 -7.08
CA LYS A 17 1.44 -17.19 -8.19
C LYS A 17 2.49 -16.86 -9.26
N ALA A 18 3.77 -16.73 -8.89
CA ALA A 18 4.86 -16.60 -9.86
C ALA A 18 5.01 -17.87 -10.70
N MET A 19 4.81 -19.04 -10.07
CA MET A 19 4.73 -20.34 -10.76
C MET A 19 3.51 -20.44 -11.68
N LEU A 20 2.31 -20.04 -11.22
CA LEU A 20 1.10 -20.05 -12.05
C LEU A 20 1.16 -19.05 -13.23
N ARG A 21 1.79 -17.88 -13.03
CA ARG A 21 2.06 -16.91 -14.09
C ARG A 21 3.06 -17.45 -15.11
N ARG A 22 4.10 -18.17 -14.67
CA ARG A 22 5.04 -18.87 -15.56
C ARG A 22 4.34 -19.95 -16.41
N LEU A 23 3.25 -20.53 -15.90
CA LEU A 23 2.46 -21.57 -16.55
C LEU A 23 1.29 -21.03 -17.43
N GLY A 24 1.13 -19.71 -17.57
CA GLY A 24 0.08 -19.12 -18.42
C GLY A 24 -1.36 -19.33 -17.92
N LEU A 25 -1.54 -19.87 -16.72
CA LEU A 25 -2.85 -20.22 -16.17
C LEU A 25 -3.30 -19.14 -15.17
N ARG A 26 -4.22 -18.26 -15.63
CA ARG A 26 -4.93 -17.23 -14.84
C ARG A 26 -4.03 -16.17 -14.16
N GLY A 27 -3.19 -15.49 -14.94
CA GLY A 27 -2.49 -14.29 -14.49
C GLY A 27 -3.45 -13.09 -14.32
N ARG A 28 -3.83 -12.74 -13.09
CA ARG A 28 -4.40 -11.42 -12.78
C ARG A 28 -3.35 -10.34 -13.08
N THR A 29 -3.69 -9.39 -13.94
CA THR A 29 -2.83 -8.27 -14.33
C THR A 29 -3.23 -6.99 -13.59
N PRO A 30 -2.34 -5.98 -13.46
CA PRO A 30 -2.67 -4.71 -12.80
C PRO A 30 -3.91 -4.03 -13.37
N GLU A 31 -4.15 -4.16 -14.68
CA GLU A 31 -5.30 -3.57 -15.38
C GLU A 31 -6.62 -4.17 -14.90
N LYS A 32 -6.63 -5.48 -14.62
CA LYS A 32 -7.80 -6.15 -14.05
C LYS A 32 -8.05 -5.74 -12.60
N ASP A 33 -6.99 -5.54 -11.81
CA ASP A 33 -7.13 -5.09 -10.43
C ASP A 33 -7.65 -3.64 -10.38
N ILE A 34 -7.24 -2.78 -11.31
CA ILE A 34 -7.81 -1.42 -11.50
C ILE A 34 -9.29 -1.49 -11.85
N ALA A 35 -9.67 -2.28 -12.85
CA ALA A 35 -11.08 -2.43 -13.24
C ALA A 35 -11.95 -3.00 -12.09
N ASP A 36 -11.45 -3.98 -11.35
CA ASP A 36 -12.13 -4.50 -10.15
C ASP A 36 -12.27 -3.39 -9.09
N LEU A 37 -11.26 -2.52 -8.89
CA LEU A 37 -11.30 -1.40 -7.94
C LEU A 37 -12.38 -0.38 -8.33
N ASP A 38 -12.44 -0.01 -9.61
CA ASP A 38 -13.44 0.90 -10.16
C ASP A 38 -14.85 0.33 -10.03
N ALA A 39 -15.00 -1.00 -10.08
CA ALA A 39 -16.24 -1.70 -9.78
C ALA A 39 -16.59 -1.76 -8.27
N GLY A 40 -15.82 -1.09 -7.41
CA GLY A 40 -16.06 -0.98 -5.97
C GLY A 40 -15.42 -2.09 -5.12
N GLN A 41 -14.57 -2.95 -5.70
CA GLN A 41 -13.86 -3.97 -4.93
C GLN A 41 -12.80 -3.32 -4.02
N THR A 42 -12.86 -3.58 -2.71
CA THR A 42 -11.77 -3.20 -1.81
C THR A 42 -10.55 -4.11 -1.98
N PHE A 43 -9.37 -3.51 -2.10
CA PHE A 43 -8.07 -4.17 -2.15
C PHE A 43 -7.26 -3.97 -0.87
N LYS A 44 -6.51 -5.01 -0.50
CA LYS A 44 -5.55 -5.02 0.61
C LYS A 44 -4.13 -5.13 0.05
N VAL A 45 -3.37 -4.06 0.09
CA VAL A 45 -1.97 -4.00 -0.37
C VAL A 45 -1.05 -4.08 0.84
N MET A 46 -0.17 -5.09 0.88
CA MET A 46 0.87 -5.14 1.90
C MET A 46 1.86 -3.99 1.67
N SER A 47 2.15 -3.25 2.73
CA SER A 47 3.06 -2.10 2.67
C SER A 47 3.91 -2.01 3.94
N LEU A 48 5.04 -1.31 3.85
CA LEU A 48 5.84 -0.95 5.00
C LEU A 48 5.91 0.57 5.14
N SER A 49 5.86 1.10 6.36
CA SER A 49 6.04 2.53 6.62
C SER A 49 6.71 2.76 7.97
N LYS A 50 7.61 3.75 8.05
CA LYS A 50 8.20 4.26 9.31
C LYS A 50 7.41 5.43 9.89
N SER A 51 6.53 6.06 9.13
CA SER A 51 5.97 7.38 9.49
C SER A 51 4.46 7.38 9.71
N ILE A 52 3.67 6.53 9.02
CA ILE A 52 2.20 6.57 9.10
C ILE A 52 1.66 6.32 10.53
N THR A 53 2.32 5.47 11.33
CA THR A 53 1.98 5.24 12.75
C THR A 53 3.18 5.45 13.68
N GLY A 54 4.18 6.19 13.20
CA GLY A 54 5.51 6.27 13.82
C GLY A 54 6.31 4.96 13.69
N GLY A 55 7.64 5.09 13.70
CA GLY A 55 8.52 3.95 13.46
C GLY A 55 8.56 3.01 14.65
N ARG A 56 9.11 1.81 14.46
CA ARG A 56 9.40 0.90 15.58
C ARG A 56 10.86 1.07 15.98
N LEU A 57 11.11 1.42 17.24
CA LEU A 57 12.46 1.33 17.80
C LEU A 57 12.80 -0.14 17.99
N THR A 58 13.92 -0.56 17.41
CA THR A 58 14.40 -1.94 17.44
C THR A 58 15.85 -1.90 17.91
N PRO A 59 16.32 -2.85 18.74
CA PRO A 59 17.73 -2.92 19.08
C PRO A 59 18.58 -3.03 17.81
N GLY A 60 19.51 -2.10 17.61
CA GLY A 60 20.41 -2.08 16.46
C GLY A 60 21.85 -2.24 16.92
N GLY A 61 22.42 -3.43 16.68
CA GLY A 61 23.85 -3.71 16.84
C GLY A 61 24.53 -3.10 18.09
N ARG A 62 25.79 -2.70 17.93
CA ARG A 62 26.65 -2.16 19.00
C ARG A 62 26.32 -0.72 19.44
N THR A 63 25.47 0.02 18.72
CA THR A 63 25.41 1.50 18.82
C THR A 63 24.02 2.11 19.02
N GLY A 64 22.96 1.33 19.24
CA GLY A 64 21.70 1.86 19.78
C GLY A 64 20.44 1.45 19.03
N LYS A 65 19.31 2.07 19.37
CA LYS A 65 18.00 1.73 18.80
C LYS A 65 17.89 2.27 17.38
N VAL A 66 17.47 1.43 16.42
CA VAL A 66 17.21 1.80 15.03
C VAL A 66 15.70 1.86 14.79
N VAL A 67 15.26 2.91 14.08
CA VAL A 67 13.87 3.07 13.65
C VAL A 67 13.62 2.20 12.42
N THR A 68 12.86 1.12 12.61
CA THR A 68 12.46 0.20 11.54
C THR A 68 11.05 0.51 11.04
N SER A 69 10.81 0.20 9.77
CA SER A 69 9.49 0.27 9.16
C SER A 69 8.56 -0.76 9.79
N ARG A 70 7.31 -0.39 10.01
CA ARG A 70 6.24 -1.30 10.42
C ARG A 70 5.60 -1.92 9.18
N SER A 71 5.26 -3.19 9.27
CA SER A 71 4.45 -3.87 8.25
C SER A 71 2.98 -3.59 8.49
N GLY A 72 2.26 -3.20 7.45
CA GLY A 72 0.82 -2.97 7.50
C GLY A 72 0.12 -3.34 6.20
N THR A 73 -1.20 -3.17 6.23
CA THR A 73 -2.08 -3.35 5.08
C THR A 73 -2.69 -2.00 4.73
N LEU A 74 -2.46 -1.58 3.49
CA LEU A 74 -3.14 -0.43 2.89
C LEU A 74 -4.44 -0.95 2.26
N TYR A 75 -5.56 -0.44 2.74
CA TYR A 75 -6.89 -0.71 2.23
C TYR A 75 -7.27 0.36 1.22
N LEU A 76 -7.56 -0.08 -0.01
CA LEU A 76 -7.91 0.77 -1.14
C LEU A 76 -9.35 0.47 -1.56
N THR A 77 -10.18 1.51 -1.68
CA THR A 77 -11.53 1.42 -2.25
C THR A 77 -11.73 2.68 -3.09
N ALA A 78 -12.23 2.53 -4.32
CA ALA A 78 -12.47 3.67 -5.19
C ALA A 78 -13.34 4.73 -4.50
N GLY A 79 -12.94 5.99 -4.59
CA GLY A 79 -13.67 7.13 -4.01
C GLY A 79 -13.71 7.19 -2.49
N ARG A 80 -12.95 6.36 -1.77
CA ARG A 80 -12.86 6.42 -0.30
C ARG A 80 -11.42 6.68 0.16
N PRO A 81 -11.23 7.45 1.25
CA PRO A 81 -9.92 7.61 1.88
C PRO A 81 -9.24 6.25 2.11
N PRO A 82 -8.00 6.05 1.65
CA PRO A 82 -7.25 4.84 1.94
C PRO A 82 -7.00 4.73 3.43
N ALA A 83 -6.97 3.51 3.94
CA ALA A 83 -6.64 3.28 5.35
C ALA A 83 -5.42 2.38 5.48
N TRP A 84 -4.47 2.74 6.32
CA TRP A 84 -3.33 1.92 6.65
C TRP A 84 -3.51 1.28 8.03
N GLU A 85 -3.38 -0.04 8.12
CA GLU A 85 -3.54 -0.79 9.36
C GLU A 85 -2.25 -1.56 9.69
N GLU A 86 -1.73 -1.36 10.89
CA GLU A 86 -0.53 -2.07 11.34
C GLU A 86 -0.81 -3.57 11.52
N ARG A 87 -0.02 -4.43 10.88
CA ARG A 87 -0.21 -5.90 10.95
C ARG A 87 -0.04 -6.46 12.36
N THR A 88 0.92 -5.93 13.12
CA THR A 88 1.25 -6.38 14.48
C THR A 88 0.38 -5.73 15.57
N ALA A 89 -0.36 -4.69 15.23
CA ALA A 89 -1.26 -3.99 16.13
C ALA A 89 -2.50 -3.52 15.33
N PRO A 90 -3.38 -4.43 14.89
CA PRO A 90 -4.44 -4.12 13.92
C PRO A 90 -5.46 -3.07 14.41
N LYS A 91 -5.52 -2.80 15.72
CA LYS A 91 -6.30 -1.68 16.27
C LYS A 91 -5.72 -0.30 15.91
N ARG A 92 -4.50 -0.23 15.35
CA ARG A 92 -3.86 0.98 14.84
C ARG A 92 -4.12 1.09 13.34
N ARG A 93 -5.33 1.53 13.01
CA ARG A 93 -5.74 1.89 11.66
C ARG A 93 -5.78 3.41 11.53
N VAL A 94 -5.12 3.93 10.49
CA VAL A 94 -5.05 5.35 10.18
C VAL A 94 -5.68 5.57 8.82
N GLU A 95 -6.71 6.41 8.75
CA GLU A 95 -7.27 6.87 7.48
C GLU A 95 -6.42 8.02 6.95
N LEU A 96 -6.07 7.95 5.67
CA LEU A 96 -5.24 8.93 4.99
C LEU A 96 -6.16 9.92 4.27
N ALA A 97 -6.18 11.16 4.77
CA ALA A 97 -7.02 12.22 4.22
C ALA A 97 -6.35 12.95 3.05
N GLY A 98 -7.18 13.53 2.18
CA GLY A 98 -6.76 14.28 1.00
C GLY A 98 -6.08 15.62 1.31
N PRO A 99 -5.35 16.19 0.34
CA PRO A 99 -5.01 15.60 -0.96
C PRO A 99 -4.01 14.44 -0.85
N LEU A 100 -4.15 13.44 -1.72
CA LEU A 100 -3.35 12.21 -1.70
C LEU A 100 -2.49 12.10 -2.96
N GLU A 101 -1.19 11.83 -2.79
CA GLU A 101 -0.26 11.66 -3.92
C GLU A 101 0.82 10.64 -3.56
N LEU A 102 1.17 9.76 -4.51
CA LEU A 102 2.33 8.87 -4.38
C LEU A 102 3.45 9.34 -5.31
N ARG A 103 4.47 9.96 -4.73
CA ARG A 103 5.61 10.57 -5.42
C ARG A 103 6.81 9.63 -5.55
N GLY A 104 7.62 9.95 -6.55
CA GLY A 104 8.87 9.25 -6.87
C GLY A 104 8.69 8.05 -7.79
N GLU A 105 9.78 7.66 -8.44
CA GLU A 105 9.85 6.50 -9.35
C GLU A 105 10.13 5.18 -8.64
N GLY A 106 10.29 5.22 -7.31
CA GLY A 106 10.54 4.07 -6.47
C GLY A 106 12.03 3.84 -6.23
N GLU A 107 12.49 4.18 -5.02
CA GLU A 107 13.85 3.89 -4.58
C GLU A 107 13.99 2.38 -4.27
N PRO A 108 15.03 1.69 -4.75
CA PRO A 108 15.31 0.31 -4.35
C PRO A 108 15.48 0.19 -2.82
N VAL A 109 14.89 -0.85 -2.22
CA VAL A 109 15.07 -1.12 -0.79
C VAL A 109 15.80 -2.45 -0.61
N PRO A 110 17.14 -2.46 -0.46
CA PRO A 110 17.86 -3.68 -0.13
C PRO A 110 17.42 -4.25 1.22
N PRO A 111 17.24 -5.57 1.37
CA PRO A 111 17.40 -6.64 0.36
C PRO A 111 16.13 -6.94 -0.45
N LEU A 112 15.04 -6.19 -0.26
CA LEU A 112 13.72 -6.40 -0.87
C LEU A 112 13.68 -6.01 -2.36
N ARG A 113 14.26 -6.85 -3.23
CA ARG A 113 14.41 -6.58 -4.68
C ARG A 113 13.11 -6.24 -5.43
N ARG A 114 11.97 -6.79 -5.00
CA ARG A 114 10.64 -6.55 -5.61
C ARG A 114 9.86 -5.39 -4.96
N TRP A 115 10.48 -4.69 -4.03
CA TRP A 115 9.87 -3.58 -3.31
C TRP A 115 10.59 -2.29 -3.64
N ARG A 116 9.84 -1.19 -3.57
CA ARG A 116 10.35 0.15 -3.79
C ARG A 116 9.78 1.09 -2.73
N ARG A 117 10.58 2.05 -2.30
CA ARG A 117 10.16 3.14 -1.40
C ARG A 117 9.68 4.32 -2.23
N TYR A 118 8.55 4.86 -1.83
CA TYR A 118 7.90 6.04 -2.38
C TYR A 118 7.60 7.03 -1.25
N GLU A 119 7.27 8.24 -1.65
CA GLU A 119 6.74 9.28 -0.77
C GLU A 119 5.22 9.34 -0.94
N LEU A 120 4.48 9.10 0.14
CA LEU A 120 3.04 9.26 0.19
C LEU A 120 2.72 10.60 0.84
N VAL A 121 2.18 11.54 0.06
CA VAL A 121 1.65 12.80 0.56
C VAL A 121 0.19 12.59 0.94
N ALA A 122 -0.18 12.94 2.17
CA ALA A 122 -1.55 12.92 2.68
C ALA A 122 -1.78 14.14 3.58
N ALA A 123 -2.82 14.93 3.32
CA ALA A 123 -3.14 16.16 4.06
C ALA A 123 -1.92 17.08 4.26
N GLY A 124 -1.06 17.22 3.25
CA GLY A 124 0.16 18.03 3.30
C GLY A 124 1.32 17.42 4.09
N THR A 125 1.14 16.24 4.69
CA THR A 125 2.20 15.50 5.37
C THR A 125 2.79 14.44 4.44
N THR A 126 4.12 14.35 4.40
CA THR A 126 4.83 13.32 3.62
C THR A 126 5.18 12.13 4.51
N HIS A 127 4.83 10.93 4.04
CA HIS A 127 5.12 9.65 4.67
C HIS A 127 5.97 8.78 3.76
N ASP A 128 6.85 7.97 4.33
CA ASP A 128 7.48 6.87 3.60
C ASP A 128 6.48 5.73 3.40
N LEU A 129 6.40 5.22 2.17
CA LEU A 129 5.59 4.05 1.84
C LEU A 129 6.39 3.09 0.96
N ILE A 130 6.64 1.89 1.45
CA ILE A 130 7.32 0.83 0.70
C ILE A 130 6.28 -0.17 0.20
N LEU A 131 6.26 -0.39 -1.12
CA LEU A 131 5.27 -1.21 -1.82
C LEU A 131 5.95 -2.25 -2.73
N PRO A 132 5.32 -3.41 -2.97
CA PRO A 132 5.66 -4.26 -4.10
C PRO A 132 5.49 -3.50 -5.42
N VAL A 133 6.45 -3.61 -6.34
CA VAL A 133 6.42 -2.91 -7.64
C VAL A 133 5.12 -3.17 -8.41
N GLU A 134 4.58 -4.39 -8.30
CA GLU A 134 3.36 -4.81 -9.00
C GLU A 134 2.08 -4.16 -8.49
N ASP A 135 2.08 -3.61 -7.27
CA ASP A 135 0.91 -2.98 -6.65
C ASP A 135 0.92 -1.44 -6.84
N VAL A 136 1.99 -0.85 -7.39
CA VAL A 136 2.19 0.61 -7.49
C VAL A 136 1.15 1.27 -8.39
N ALA A 137 0.86 0.67 -9.55
CA ALA A 137 -0.13 1.20 -10.48
C ALA A 137 -1.53 1.23 -9.85
N LEU A 138 -1.90 0.16 -9.15
CA LEU A 138 -3.16 0.08 -8.40
C LEU A 138 -3.23 1.14 -7.31
N VAL A 139 -2.15 1.34 -6.54
CA VAL A 139 -2.11 2.36 -5.48
C VAL A 139 -2.25 3.76 -6.08
N ARG A 140 -1.46 4.11 -7.10
CA ARG A 140 -1.54 5.42 -7.76
C ARG A 140 -2.95 5.71 -8.28
N HIS A 141 -3.58 4.73 -8.93
CA HIS A 141 -4.95 4.83 -9.41
C HIS A 141 -5.94 5.00 -8.26
N ALA A 142 -5.82 4.20 -7.19
CA ALA A 142 -6.70 4.33 -6.04
C ALA A 142 -6.62 5.74 -5.41
N LEU A 143 -5.42 6.30 -5.24
CA LEU A 143 -5.25 7.65 -4.68
C LEU A 143 -5.87 8.73 -5.58
N SER A 144 -5.79 8.61 -6.91
CA SER A 144 -6.42 9.58 -7.81
C SER A 144 -7.95 9.51 -7.79
N THR A 145 -8.54 8.36 -7.43
CA THR A 145 -10.02 8.22 -7.34
C THR A 145 -10.64 8.92 -6.14
N VAL A 146 -9.85 9.28 -5.11
CA VAL A 146 -10.38 9.83 -3.85
C VAL A 146 -10.78 11.30 -3.97
N ALA A 147 -10.48 11.93 -5.12
CA ALA A 147 -10.68 13.35 -5.41
C ALA A 147 -9.98 14.28 -4.40
N ALA A 148 -9.07 15.09 -4.91
CA ALA A 148 -8.79 16.38 -4.28
C ALA A 148 -10.14 17.11 -4.18
N GLU A 149 -10.51 17.58 -2.98
CA GLU A 149 -11.62 18.51 -2.83
C GLU A 149 -11.56 19.54 -3.96
N PRO A 150 -12.64 19.81 -4.69
CA PRO A 150 -12.66 20.99 -5.53
C PRO A 150 -12.44 22.16 -4.57
N ALA A 151 -11.36 22.92 -4.79
CA ALA A 151 -11.22 24.22 -4.19
C ALA A 151 -12.49 24.99 -4.55
N ALA A 152 -13.39 25.14 -3.58
CA ALA A 152 -14.61 25.90 -3.74
C ALA A 152 -14.21 27.31 -4.22
N ARG A 153 -14.65 27.67 -5.42
CA ARG A 153 -14.69 29.05 -5.90
C ARG A 153 -16.07 29.60 -5.64
#